data_AF-A0A7Y2PGW0-F1
#
_entry.id   AF-A0A7Y2PGW0-F1
#
_cell.length_a   1.000
_cell.length_b   1.000
_cell.length_c   1.000
_cell.angle_alpha   90.00
_cell.angle_beta   90.00
_cell.angle_gamma   90.00
#
_symmetry.space_group_name_H-M   'P 1'
#
loop_
_entity.id
_entity.type
_entity.pdbx_description
1 polymer ?
#
loop_
_entity_poly.entity_id
_entity_poly.type
_entity_poly.pdbx_seq_one_letter_code
_entity_poly.pdbx_strand_id
1 'polypeptide(L)'
;MTAFSLAYSLHLLAALIWVGGMFFAWMILRPAAVTALEGPVRLKLWVEVFQRFFVWVWLAVVILPISGVGLLQMRFSGFETAPRYVQIMMGLYIVMVALFIRIQSLQLPELRKAVQDQQWA
;
A
#
# COMPACT_ATOMS: atom_id res chain seq x y z
N MET A 1 -26.68 -9.48 5.79
CA MET A 1 -25.63 -8.48 6.08
C MET A 1 -26.08 -7.15 5.50
N THR A 2 -25.95 -6.03 6.22
CA THR A 2 -26.31 -4.72 5.66
C THR A 2 -25.24 -4.27 4.65
N ALA A 3 -25.62 -3.46 3.65
CA ALA A 3 -24.68 -2.91 2.67
C ALA A 3 -23.52 -2.15 3.33
N PHE A 4 -23.82 -1.47 4.45
CA PHE A 4 -22.84 -0.79 5.29
C PHE A 4 -21.78 -1.74 5.84
N SER A 5 -22.17 -2.86 6.46
CA SER A 5 -21.22 -3.82 7.03
C SER A 5 -20.28 -4.39 5.99
N LEU A 6 -20.77 -4.68 4.78
CA LEU A 6 -19.94 -5.17 3.68
C LEU A 6 -18.91 -4.12 3.25
N ALA A 7 -19.34 -2.88 2.99
CA ALA A 7 -18.45 -1.79 2.60
C ALA A 7 -17.39 -1.51 3.69
N TYR A 8 -17.80 -1.54 4.97
CA TYR A 8 -16.90 -1.35 6.10
C TYR A 8 -15.85 -2.45 6.20
N SER A 9 -16.26 -3.72 6.12
CA SER A 9 -15.32 -4.85 6.14
C SER A 9 -14.33 -4.80 4.98
N LEU A 10 -14.78 -4.51 3.76
CA LEU A 10 -13.89 -4.38 2.60
C LEU A 10 -12.91 -3.21 2.78
N HIS A 11 -13.38 -2.07 3.29
CA HIS A 11 -12.53 -0.91 3.55
C HIS A 11 -11.43 -1.25 4.56
N LEU A 12 -11.79 -1.88 5.68
CA LEU A 12 -10.83 -2.29 6.71
C LEU A 12 -9.83 -3.32 6.20
N LEU A 13 -10.27 -4.32 5.44
CA LEU A 13 -9.39 -5.33 4.87
C LEU A 13 -8.40 -4.71 3.88
N ALA A 14 -8.86 -3.80 3.01
CA ALA A 14 -7.98 -3.10 2.08
C ALA A 14 -6.96 -2.22 2.82
N ALA A 15 -7.38 -1.50 3.86
CA ALA A 15 -6.50 -0.71 4.71
C ALA A 15 -5.47 -1.58 5.44
N LEU A 16 -5.90 -2.72 5.99
CA LEU A 16 -5.05 -3.67 6.70
C LEU A 16 -3.99 -4.28 5.76
N ILE A 17 -4.38 -4.73 4.57
CA ILE A 17 -3.46 -5.32 3.59
C ILE A 17 -2.39 -4.29 3.20
N TRP A 18 -2.80 -3.05 2.91
CA TRP A 18 -1.87 -2.05 2.45
C TRP A 18 -1.01 -1.48 3.59
N VAL A 19 -1.62 -0.91 4.62
CA VAL A 19 -0.89 -0.28 5.74
C VAL A 19 -0.14 -1.33 6.56
N GLY A 20 -0.80 -2.44 6.90
CA GLY A 20 -0.18 -3.56 7.61
C GLY A 20 0.93 -4.23 6.79
N GLY A 21 0.75 -4.35 5.48
CA GLY A 21 1.79 -4.84 4.57
C GLY A 21 3.02 -3.92 4.52
N MET A 22 2.83 -2.59 4.52
CA MET A 22 3.94 -1.63 4.62
C MET A 22 4.65 -1.73 5.97
N PHE A 23 3.91 -1.84 7.07
CA PHE A 23 4.48 -2.06 8.39
C PHE A 23 5.33 -3.33 8.41
N PHE A 24 4.79 -4.46 7.92
CA PHE A 24 5.53 -5.72 7.82
C PHE A 24 6.79 -5.57 6.97
N ALA A 25 6.68 -4.97 5.78
CA ALA A 25 7.81 -4.79 4.88
C ALA A 25 8.95 -3.99 5.54
N TRP A 26 8.63 -2.89 6.21
CA TRP A 26 9.63 -1.99 6.78
C TRP A 26 10.16 -2.43 8.15
N MET A 27 9.28 -2.85 9.05
CA MET A 27 9.63 -3.13 10.45
C MET A 27 10.09 -4.56 10.68
N ILE A 28 9.67 -5.50 9.82
CA ILE A 28 9.92 -6.93 10.04
C ILE A 28 10.79 -7.49 8.92
N LEU A 29 10.34 -7.41 7.67
CA LEU A 29 11.04 -8.03 6.55
C LEU A 29 12.40 -7.36 6.28
N ARG A 30 12.47 -6.02 6.27
CA ARG A 30 13.71 -5.28 6.02
C ARG A 30 14.83 -5.64 7.00
N PRO A 31 14.66 -5.53 8.33
CA PRO A 31 15.72 -5.91 9.27
C PRO A 31 16.06 -7.39 9.18
N ALA A 32 15.06 -8.28 9.07
CA ALA A 32 15.32 -9.71 8.93
C ALA A 32 16.16 -10.03 7.68
N ALA A 33 15.86 -9.40 6.55
CA ALA A 33 16.60 -9.58 5.31
C ALA A 33 18.02 -8.98 5.37
N VAL A 34 18.24 -7.92 6.15
CA VAL A 34 19.59 -7.36 6.37
C VAL A 34 20.45 -8.30 7.22
N THR A 35 19.87 -8.95 8.22
CA THR A 35 20.60 -9.87 9.10
C THR A 35 20.82 -11.25 8.47
N ALA A 36 19.83 -11.77 7.74
CA ALA A 36 19.86 -13.15 7.24
C ALA A 36 20.46 -13.32 5.84
N LEU A 37 20.53 -12.26 5.04
CA LEU A 37 20.93 -12.34 3.63
C LEU A 37 22.06 -11.38 3.29
N GLU A 38 22.97 -11.86 2.44
CA GLU A 38 24.01 -11.03 1.81
C GLU A 38 23.40 -10.01 0.83
N GLY A 39 24.15 -8.94 0.53
CA GLY A 39 23.69 -7.80 -0.28
C GLY A 39 22.96 -8.19 -1.58
N PRO A 40 23.56 -9.03 -2.46
CA PRO A 40 22.95 -9.41 -3.73
C PRO A 40 21.65 -10.21 -3.59
N VAL A 41 21.63 -11.18 -2.66
CA VAL A 41 20.46 -12.06 -2.43
C VAL A 41 19.31 -11.26 -1.81
N ARG A 42 19.65 -10.33 -0.91
CA ARG A 42 18.69 -9.41 -0.29
C ARG A 42 17.97 -8.56 -1.34
N LEU A 43 18.69 -8.00 -2.33
CA LEU A 43 18.07 -7.18 -3.37
C LEU A 43 17.16 -8.00 -4.30
N LYS A 44 17.57 -9.23 -4.65
CA LYS A 44 16.72 -10.16 -5.42
C LYS A 44 15.41 -10.47 -4.68
N LEU A 45 15.48 -10.73 -3.37
CA LEU A 45 14.28 -10.94 -2.54
C LEU A 45 13.33 -9.73 -2.61
N TRP A 46 13.86 -8.51 -2.49
CA TRP A 46 13.04 -7.29 -2.55
C TRP A 46 12.35 -7.11 -3.89
N VAL A 47 13.03 -7.39 -5.00
CA VAL A 47 12.43 -7.32 -6.34
C VAL A 47 11.24 -8.28 -6.46
N GLU A 48 11.35 -9.49 -5.93
CA GLU A 48 10.25 -10.47 -5.94
C GLU A 48 9.09 -10.10 -5.01
N VAL A 49 9.42 -9.59 -3.81
CA VAL A 49 8.41 -9.17 -2.83
C VAL A 49 7.62 -7.97 -3.34
N PHE A 50 8.28 -6.93 -3.86
CA PHE A 50 7.59 -5.73 -4.32
C PHE A 50 6.66 -6.01 -5.50
N GLN A 51 7.04 -6.89 -6.42
CA GLN A 51 6.17 -7.27 -7.54
C GLN A 51 4.84 -7.86 -7.06
N ARG A 52 4.89 -8.79 -6.12
CA ARG A 52 3.69 -9.45 -5.58
C ARG A 52 2.89 -8.51 -4.70
N PHE A 53 3.58 -7.74 -3.85
CA PHE A 53 2.93 -6.78 -2.96
C PHE A 53 2.20 -5.68 -3.73
N PHE A 54 2.77 -5.17 -4.83
CA PHE A 54 2.16 -4.08 -5.59
C PHE A 54 0.86 -4.47 -6.29
N VAL A 55 0.67 -5.74 -6.64
CA VAL A 55 -0.65 -6.22 -7.13
C VAL A 55 -1.72 -6.04 -6.07
N TRP A 56 -1.43 -6.40 -4.82
CA TRP A 56 -2.34 -6.19 -3.70
C TRP A 56 -2.55 -4.72 -3.35
N VAL A 57 -1.50 -3.90 -3.48
CA VAL A 57 -1.62 -2.45 -3.31
C VAL A 57 -2.55 -1.86 -4.36
N TRP A 58 -2.46 -2.25 -5.63
CA TRP A 58 -3.40 -1.79 -6.66
C TRP A 58 -4.86 -2.14 -6.34
N LEU A 59 -5.12 -3.35 -5.82
CA LEU A 59 -6.45 -3.71 -5.34
C LEU A 59 -6.90 -2.79 -4.19
N ALA A 60 -6.02 -2.53 -3.22
CA ALA A 60 -6.33 -1.61 -2.11
C ALA A 60 -6.56 -0.17 -2.58
N VAL A 61 -5.78 0.31 -3.55
CA VAL A 61 -5.92 1.63 -4.17
C VAL A 61 -7.30 1.80 -4.79
N VAL A 62 -7.89 0.76 -5.38
CA VAL A 62 -9.25 0.83 -5.95
C VAL A 62 -10.34 0.62 -4.89
N ILE A 63 -10.17 -0.35 -4.00
CA ILE A 63 -11.20 -0.72 -3.01
C ILE A 63 -11.41 0.40 -1.98
N LEU A 64 -10.34 1.03 -1.49
CA LEU A 64 -10.41 2.08 -0.47
C LEU A 64 -11.28 3.29 -0.86
N PRO A 65 -11.11 3.95 -2.02
CA PRO A 65 -11.95 5.08 -2.40
C PRO A 65 -13.40 4.67 -2.68
N ILE A 66 -13.63 3.52 -3.35
CA ILE A 66 -15.00 3.04 -3.64
C ILE A 66 -15.76 2.79 -2.33
N SER A 67 -15.16 2.01 -1.43
CA SER A 67 -15.77 1.71 -0.13
C SER A 67 -15.84 2.94 0.78
N GLY A 68 -14.81 3.80 0.76
CA GLY A 68 -14.73 5.00 1.60
C GLY A 68 -15.79 6.05 1.23
N VAL A 69 -15.98 6.31 -0.07
CA VAL A 69 -17.04 7.20 -0.55
C VAL A 69 -18.42 6.60 -0.26
N GLY A 70 -18.60 5.29 -0.44
CA GLY A 70 -19.84 4.61 -0.06
C GLY A 70 -20.17 4.79 1.43
N LEU A 71 -19.20 4.58 2.32
CA LEU A 71 -19.37 4.77 3.77
C LEU A 71 -19.64 6.24 4.13
N LEU A 72 -19.00 7.18 3.44
CA LEU A 72 -19.18 8.61 3.65
C LEU A 72 -20.61 9.06 3.28
N GLN A 73 -21.13 8.58 2.15
CA GLN A 73 -22.52 8.85 1.74
C GLN A 73 -23.53 8.22 2.70
N MET A 74 -23.32 6.97 3.12
CA MET A 74 -24.23 6.26 4.03
C MET A 74 -24.25 6.82 5.45
N ARG A 75 -23.10 7.26 5.98
CA ARG A 75 -22.97 7.66 7.40
C ARG A 75 -22.98 9.16 7.64
N PHE A 76 -22.42 9.93 6.71
CA PHE A 76 -22.23 11.36 6.90
C PHE A 76 -23.09 12.19 5.95
N SER A 77 -23.83 11.59 5.00
CA SER A 77 -24.66 12.31 4.01
C SER A 77 -23.88 13.30 3.15
N GLY A 78 -22.59 13.06 2.91
CA GLY A 78 -21.75 13.86 2.02
C GLY A 78 -20.36 14.20 2.57
N PHE A 79 -19.56 14.90 1.76
CA PHE A 79 -18.19 15.29 2.11
C PHE A 79 -18.14 16.51 3.05
N GLU A 80 -19.14 17.39 2.98
CA GLU A 80 -19.21 18.65 3.74
C GLU A 80 -19.45 18.42 5.22
N THR A 81 -20.23 17.40 5.55
CA THR A 81 -20.62 16.96 6.88
C THR A 81 -19.65 15.93 7.47
N ALA A 82 -18.65 15.51 6.70
CA ALA A 82 -17.66 14.53 7.15
C ALA A 82 -16.76 15.14 8.25
N PRO A 83 -16.53 14.42 9.36
CA PRO A 83 -15.62 14.88 10.40
C PRO A 83 -14.19 15.12 9.89
N ARG A 84 -13.46 16.03 10.54
CA ARG A 84 -12.06 16.38 10.17
C ARG A 84 -11.13 15.16 10.05
N TYR A 85 -11.28 14.15 10.89
CA TYR A 85 -10.44 12.94 10.82
C TYR A 85 -10.63 12.18 9.50
N VAL A 86 -11.83 12.21 8.89
CA VAL A 86 -12.10 11.58 7.60
C VAL A 86 -11.39 12.36 6.48
N GLN A 87 -11.39 13.69 6.56
CA GLN A 87 -10.65 14.54 5.62
C GLN A 87 -9.14 14.28 5.69
N ILE A 88 -8.59 14.16 6.91
CA ILE A 88 -7.18 13.79 7.11
C ILE A 88 -6.89 12.40 6.55
N MET A 89 -7.77 11.43 6.79
CA MET A 89 -7.63 10.06 6.26
C MET A 89 -7.61 10.04 4.72
N MET A 90 -8.47 10.82 4.07
CA MET A 90 -8.47 10.97 2.61
C MET A 90 -7.18 11.64 2.10
N GLY A 91 -6.72 12.70 2.77
CA GLY A 91 -5.45 13.35 2.45
C GLY A 91 -4.26 12.40 2.57
N LEU A 92 -4.22 11.61 3.63
CA LEU A 92 -3.19 10.58 3.83
C LEU A 92 -3.22 9.53 2.72
N TYR A 93 -4.39 9.06 2.32
CA TYR A 93 -4.54 8.14 1.19
C TYR A 93 -3.95 8.73 -0.10
N ILE A 94 -4.22 9.99 -0.43
CA ILE A 94 -3.67 10.65 -1.63
C ILE A 94 -2.15 10.68 -1.58
N VAL A 95 -1.57 11.06 -0.44
CA VAL A 95 -0.10 11.06 -0.25
C VAL A 95 0.47 9.67 -0.45
N MET A 96 -0.17 8.64 0.13
CA MET A 96 0.27 7.26 0.02
C MET A 96 0.19 6.72 -1.41
N VAL A 97 -0.88 7.03 -2.15
CA VAL A 97 -0.99 6.69 -3.59
C VAL A 97 0.12 7.37 -4.38
N ALA A 98 0.38 8.66 -4.15
CA ALA A 98 1.42 9.39 -4.86
C ALA A 98 2.82 8.78 -4.62
N LEU A 99 3.13 8.42 -3.37
CA LEU A 99 4.36 7.73 -3.02
C LEU A 99 4.44 6.36 -3.69
N PHE A 100 3.36 5.58 -3.66
CA PHE A 100 3.29 4.27 -4.30
C PHE A 100 3.55 4.37 -5.81
N ILE A 101 2.85 5.27 -6.52
CA ILE A 101 3.04 5.49 -7.96
C ILE A 101 4.49 5.88 -8.24
N ARG A 102 5.08 6.79 -7.44
CA ARG A 102 6.47 7.21 -7.60
C ARG A 102 7.45 6.05 -7.43
N ILE A 103 7.28 5.21 -6.41
CA ILE A 103 8.13 4.04 -6.15
C ILE A 103 7.98 3.02 -7.29
N GLN A 104 6.75 2.73 -7.71
CA GLN A 104 6.49 1.73 -8.75
C GLN A 104 6.99 2.17 -10.12
N SER A 105 6.83 3.45 -10.49
CA SER A 105 7.16 3.94 -11.83
C SER A 105 8.64 4.29 -11.99
N LEU A 106 9.27 4.85 -10.95
CA LEU A 106 10.65 5.34 -11.05
C LEU A 106 11.65 4.37 -10.41
N GLN A 107 11.39 3.93 -9.18
CA GLN A 107 12.41 3.23 -8.40
C GLN A 107 12.45 1.72 -8.66
N LEU A 108 11.29 1.08 -8.87
CA LEU A 108 11.23 -0.37 -9.09
C LEU A 108 11.89 -0.81 -10.42
N PRO A 109 11.70 -0.11 -11.57
CA PRO A 109 12.38 -0.47 -12.81
C PRO A 109 13.90 -0.30 -12.71
N GLU A 110 14.37 0.78 -12.07
CA GLU A 110 15.80 1.02 -11.81
C GLU A 110 16.40 -0.07 -10.95
N LEU A 111 15.74 -0.43 -9.84
CA LEU A 111 16.17 -1.53 -8.97
C LEU A 111 16.23 -2.86 -9.74
N ARG A 112 15.20 -3.17 -10.52
CA ARG A 112 15.16 -4.41 -11.31
C ARG A 112 16.31 -4.46 -12.31
N LYS A 113 16.58 -3.35 -13.00
CA LYS A 113 17.68 -3.24 -13.96
C LYS A 113 19.03 -3.44 -13.28
N ALA A 114 19.29 -2.73 -12.17
CA ALA A 114 20.54 -2.87 -11.42
C ALA A 114 20.76 -4.32 -10.92
N VAL A 115 19.70 -4.99 -10.47
CA VAL A 115 19.76 -6.40 -10.03
C VAL A 115 20.01 -7.36 -11.20
N GLN A 116 19.43 -7.10 -12.38
CA GLN A 116 19.67 -7.89 -13.59
C GLN A 116 21.11 -7.72 -14.11
N ASP A 117 21.61 -6.48 -14.07
CA ASP A 117 22.98 -6.12 -14.48
C ASP A 117 24.03 -6.50 -13.42
N GLN A 118 23.60 -7.13 -12.30
CA GLN A 118 24.45 -7.51 -11.16
C GLN A 118 25.27 -6.34 -10.60
N GLN A 119 24.71 -5.14 -10.64
CA GLN A 119 25.31 -3.94 -10.10
C GLN A 119 25.05 -3.89 -8.59
N TRP A 120 26.02 -4.40 -7.82
CA TRP A 120 25.94 -4.50 -6.36
C TRP A 120 26.61 -3.35 -5.60
N ALA A 121 27.28 -2.45 -6.34
CA ALA A 121 28.03 -1.30 -5.83
C ALA A 121 27.21 -0.01 -5.88
#